data_AF-A0AAX4FMF1-F1
#
_entry.id   AF-A0AAX4FMF1-F1
#
_cell.length_a   1.000
_cell.length_b   1.000
_cell.length_c   1.000
_cell.angle_alpha   90.00
_cell.angle_beta   90.00
_cell.angle_gamma   90.00
#
_symmetry.space_group_name_H-M   'P 1'
#
loop_
_entity.id
_entity.type
_entity.pdbx_description
1 polymer ?
#
loop_
_entity_poly.entity_id
_entity_poly.type
_entity_poly.pdbx_seq_one_letter_code
_entity_poly.pdbx_strand_id
1 'polypeptide(L)'
;MRTIQRVWISACFLALGLSACGAEPSPSKEDAVKAVERFFTEQGRQATLQRTWRFEVKEASGLEIACTKLPNGDQDCRVSGNVDALGFIGGQPTTSKAKEMRLKMTMKFRPAGEGWELVDVTDDGTSAG
;
A
#
# COMPACT_ATOMS: atom_id res chain seq x y z
N MET A 1 -13.08 55.39 -46.14
CA MET A 1 -14.16 55.40 -45.11
C MET A 1 -14.13 54.07 -44.37
N ARG A 2 -14.20 54.11 -43.04
CA ARG A 2 -14.12 52.97 -42.11
C ARG A 2 -15.46 52.24 -41.96
N THR A 3 -15.43 50.91 -41.81
CA THR A 3 -16.44 50.09 -41.09
C THR A 3 -15.83 48.71 -40.80
N ILE A 4 -15.31 48.43 -39.59
CA ILE A 4 -15.91 47.83 -38.37
C ILE A 4 -15.97 46.27 -38.36
N GLN A 5 -15.20 45.74 -37.41
CA GLN A 5 -15.07 44.41 -36.76
C GLN A 5 -16.08 43.26 -37.01
N ARG A 6 -15.55 42.02 -37.03
CA ARG A 6 -16.20 40.84 -36.44
C ARG A 6 -15.16 39.85 -35.88
N VAL A 7 -15.13 39.71 -34.56
CA VAL A 7 -14.42 38.67 -33.78
C VAL A 7 -15.40 37.52 -33.55
N TRP A 8 -15.06 36.29 -33.97
CA TRP A 8 -15.73 35.03 -33.57
C TRP A 8 -14.62 33.97 -33.39
N ILE A 9 -14.03 33.87 -32.20
CA ILE A 9 -14.36 32.91 -31.13
C ILE A 9 -14.26 31.45 -31.60
N SER A 10 -13.06 30.90 -31.36
CA SER A 10 -12.79 29.62 -30.69
C SER A 10 -13.74 28.46 -31.01
N ALA A 11 -13.33 27.61 -31.95
CA ALA A 11 -13.91 26.27 -32.08
C ALA A 11 -13.58 25.45 -30.82
N CYS A 12 -14.64 25.10 -30.10
CA CYS A 12 -14.61 24.24 -28.93
C CYS A 12 -13.88 22.92 -29.22
N PHE A 13 -12.71 22.75 -28.61
CA PHE A 13 -12.15 21.44 -28.31
C PHE A 13 -13.07 20.75 -27.29
N LEU A 14 -14.15 20.15 -27.77
CA LEU A 14 -14.86 19.10 -27.04
C LEU A 14 -14.02 17.83 -27.21
N ALA A 15 -12.91 17.77 -26.47
CA ALA A 15 -12.34 16.51 -26.06
C ALA A 15 -13.42 15.82 -25.22
N LEU A 16 -14.13 14.89 -25.86
CA LEU A 16 -15.00 13.94 -25.20
C LEU A 16 -14.19 13.33 -24.06
N GLY A 17 -14.50 13.77 -22.85
CA GLY A 17 -13.89 13.28 -21.63
C GLY A 17 -14.00 11.78 -21.65
N LEU A 18 -12.83 11.12 -21.65
CA LEU A 18 -12.71 9.72 -21.33
C LEU A 18 -13.52 9.52 -20.06
N SER A 19 -14.67 8.88 -20.18
CA SER A 19 -15.34 8.21 -19.08
C SER A 19 -14.42 7.08 -18.67
N ALA A 20 -13.33 7.41 -17.98
CA ALA A 20 -12.69 6.49 -17.08
C ALA A 20 -13.77 6.20 -16.04
N CYS A 21 -14.49 5.09 -16.23
CA CYS A 21 -14.99 4.28 -15.13
C CYS A 21 -13.76 3.88 -14.31
N GLY A 22 -13.20 4.84 -13.57
CA GLY A 22 -12.08 4.63 -12.70
C GLY A 22 -12.59 3.75 -11.58
N ALA A 23 -12.07 2.53 -11.51
CA ALA A 23 -12.11 1.79 -10.27
C ALA A 23 -11.67 2.77 -9.17
N GLU A 24 -12.50 2.92 -8.14
CA GLU A 24 -12.17 3.80 -7.03
C GLU A 24 -10.77 3.41 -6.51
N PRO A 25 -9.91 4.38 -6.19
CA PRO A 25 -8.58 4.07 -5.68
C PRO A 25 -8.73 3.14 -4.47
N SER A 26 -7.94 2.06 -4.47
CA SER A 26 -7.81 1.10 -3.38
C SER A 26 -6.34 1.03 -2.95
N PRO A 27 -6.03 0.55 -1.73
CA PRO A 27 -4.67 0.29 -1.29
C PRO A 27 -3.91 -0.56 -2.31
N SER A 28 -2.65 -0.21 -2.55
CA SER A 28 -1.79 -0.94 -3.46
C SER A 28 -1.02 -2.05 -2.74
N LYS A 29 -0.28 -2.88 -3.50
CA LYS A 29 0.63 -3.87 -2.92
C LYS A 29 1.74 -3.19 -2.10
N GLU A 30 2.20 -2.02 -2.53
CA GLU A 30 3.23 -1.24 -1.83
C GLU A 30 2.71 -0.72 -0.48
N ASP A 31 1.44 -0.34 -0.38
CA ASP A 31 0.81 0.04 0.89
C ASP A 31 0.75 -1.16 1.85
N ALA A 32 0.39 -2.34 1.34
CA ALA A 32 0.41 -3.58 2.12
C ALA A 32 1.83 -3.95 2.56
N VAL A 33 2.85 -3.85 1.70
CA VAL A 33 4.25 -4.11 2.07
C VAL A 33 4.70 -3.19 3.20
N LYS A 34 4.44 -1.88 3.10
CA LYS A 34 4.78 -0.92 4.17
C LYS A 34 4.05 -1.25 5.48
N ALA A 35 2.79 -1.69 5.39
CA ALA A 35 2.03 -2.11 6.55
C ALA A 35 2.62 -3.37 7.20
N VAL A 36 3.01 -4.38 6.42
CA VAL A 36 3.72 -5.59 6.87
C VAL A 36 5.02 -5.20 7.57
N GLU A 37 5.85 -4.37 6.93
CA GLU A 37 7.12 -3.92 7.49
C GLU A 37 6.95 -3.19 8.82
N ARG A 38 5.99 -2.27 8.89
CA ARG A 38 5.66 -1.55 10.12
C ARG A 38 5.20 -2.52 11.21
N PHE A 39 4.27 -3.43 10.89
CA PHE A 39 3.74 -4.40 11.85
C PHE A 39 4.84 -5.28 12.44
N PHE A 40 5.65 -5.95 11.61
CA PHE A 40 6.71 -6.84 12.09
C PHE A 40 7.90 -6.09 12.69
N THR A 41 8.13 -4.83 12.31
CA THR A 41 9.09 -3.98 13.02
C THR A 41 8.63 -3.73 14.45
N GLU A 42 7.36 -3.35 14.66
CA GLU A 42 6.85 -3.13 16.01
C GLU A 42 6.80 -4.43 16.82
N GLN A 43 6.33 -5.54 16.24
CA GLN A 43 6.35 -6.85 16.90
C GLN A 43 7.77 -7.25 17.32
N GLY A 44 8.76 -7.14 16.43
CA GLY A 44 10.13 -7.50 16.77
C GLY A 44 10.78 -6.55 17.77
N ARG A 45 10.43 -5.25 17.78
CA ARG A 45 10.86 -4.32 18.84
C ARG A 45 10.34 -4.74 20.21
N GLN A 46 9.08 -5.14 20.30
CA GLN A 46 8.49 -5.63 21.55
C GLN A 46 9.10 -6.96 21.98
N ALA A 47 9.28 -7.90 21.04
CA ALA A 47 9.79 -9.24 21.34
C ALA A 47 11.29 -9.26 21.72
N THR A 48 12.10 -8.40 21.10
CA THR A 48 13.56 -8.40 21.29
C THR A 48 14.06 -7.35 22.28
N LEU A 49 13.20 -6.39 22.66
CA LEU A 49 13.57 -5.16 23.39
C LEU A 49 14.63 -4.29 22.68
N GLN A 50 14.90 -4.55 21.39
CA GLN A 50 15.85 -3.79 20.58
C GLN A 50 15.13 -2.67 19.83
N ARG A 51 15.32 -1.40 20.27
CA ARG A 51 14.71 -0.23 19.60
C ARG A 51 15.15 -0.07 18.14
N THR A 52 16.35 -0.56 17.82
CA THR A 52 16.93 -0.56 16.48
C THR A 52 16.47 -1.72 15.61
N TRP A 53 15.61 -2.61 16.12
CA TRP A 53 15.01 -3.66 15.31
C TRP A 53 14.22 -3.03 14.15
N ARG A 54 14.41 -3.57 12.95
CA ARG A 54 13.63 -3.27 11.75
C ARG A 54 13.37 -4.55 10.98
N PHE A 55 12.21 -4.63 10.37
CA PHE A 55 11.83 -5.69 9.44
C PHE A 55 11.68 -5.06 8.05
N GLU A 56 12.32 -5.66 7.05
CA GLU A 56 12.28 -5.17 5.67
C GLU A 56 11.91 -6.31 4.72
N VAL A 57 10.96 -6.04 3.83
CA VAL A 57 10.59 -6.94 2.74
C VAL A 57 11.54 -6.69 1.58
N LYS A 58 12.15 -7.74 1.06
CA LYS A 58 13.11 -7.71 -0.06
C LYS A 58 12.48 -8.09 -1.38
N GLU A 59 11.50 -8.99 -1.36
CA GLU A 59 10.76 -9.45 -2.53
C GLU A 59 9.31 -9.69 -2.13
N ALA A 60 8.37 -9.28 -2.98
CA ALA A 60 6.93 -9.34 -2.72
C ALA A 60 6.10 -9.71 -3.97
N SER A 61 6.74 -10.27 -4.99
CA SER A 61 6.07 -10.73 -6.22
C SER A 61 4.95 -11.75 -5.94
N GLY A 62 5.10 -12.57 -4.90
CA GLY A 62 4.09 -13.52 -4.43
C GLY A 62 3.00 -12.92 -3.54
N LEU A 63 3.01 -11.60 -3.27
CA LEU A 63 2.03 -10.93 -2.43
C LEU A 63 0.74 -10.65 -3.21
N GLU A 64 -0.38 -10.99 -2.60
CA GLU A 64 -1.73 -10.71 -3.08
C GLU A 64 -2.46 -9.81 -2.09
N ILE A 65 -3.29 -8.92 -2.64
CA ILE A 65 -4.15 -8.02 -1.87
C ILE A 65 -5.56 -8.02 -2.47
N ALA A 66 -6.56 -8.21 -1.62
CA ALA A 66 -7.97 -8.13 -1.99
C ALA A 66 -8.71 -7.22 -1.00
N CYS A 67 -9.12 -6.04 -1.48
CA CYS A 67 -9.77 -5.02 -0.66
C CYS A 67 -11.28 -4.97 -0.88
N THR A 68 -12.01 -4.77 0.21
CA THR A 68 -13.44 -4.50 0.24
C THR A 68 -13.67 -3.10 0.83
N LYS A 69 -14.32 -2.22 0.07
CA LYS A 69 -14.68 -0.89 0.55
C LYS A 69 -15.77 -0.98 1.61
N LEU A 70 -15.56 -0.29 2.73
CA LEU A 70 -16.52 -0.17 3.82
C LEU A 70 -17.39 1.10 3.64
N PRO A 71 -18.58 1.17 4.29
CA PRO A 71 -19.49 2.32 4.17
C PRO A 71 -18.90 3.66 4.61
N ASN A 72 -17.90 3.64 5.49
CA ASN A 72 -17.19 4.83 5.98
C ASN A 72 -16.02 5.26 5.08
N GLY A 73 -15.80 4.58 3.95
CA GLY A 73 -14.70 4.84 3.02
C GLY A 73 -13.39 4.13 3.36
N ASP A 74 -13.29 3.49 4.53
CA ASP A 74 -12.15 2.63 4.84
C ASP A 74 -12.16 1.39 3.91
N GLN A 75 -11.00 0.75 3.78
CA GLN A 75 -10.79 -0.44 2.95
C GLN A 75 -10.34 -1.58 3.84
N ASP A 76 -11.11 -2.66 3.85
CA ASP A 76 -10.77 -3.89 4.54
C ASP A 76 -10.06 -4.84 3.55
N CYS A 77 -8.75 -5.00 3.72
CA CYS A 77 -7.89 -5.68 2.77
C CYS A 77 -7.33 -6.98 3.34
N ARG A 78 -7.62 -8.09 2.66
CA ARG A 78 -6.95 -9.37 2.90
C ARG A 78 -5.62 -9.37 2.18
N VAL A 79 -4.54 -9.58 2.91
CA VAL A 79 -3.17 -9.64 2.42
C VAL A 79 -2.64 -11.06 2.63
N SER A 80 -2.26 -11.72 1.54
CA SER A 80 -1.83 -13.11 1.58
C SER A 80 -0.72 -13.42 0.58
N GLY A 81 -0.07 -14.56 0.74
CA GLY A 81 0.94 -15.05 -0.19
C GLY A 81 2.35 -14.95 0.38
N ASN A 82 3.36 -14.97 -0.48
CA ASN A 82 4.75 -15.10 -0.07
C ASN A 82 5.51 -13.79 -0.23
N VAL A 83 6.34 -13.48 0.77
CA VAL A 83 7.34 -12.41 0.72
C VAL A 83 8.67 -12.95 1.20
N ASP A 84 9.78 -12.45 0.66
CA ASP A 84 11.10 -12.66 1.27
C ASP A 84 11.42 -11.46 2.15
N ALA A 85 11.76 -11.70 3.41
CA ALA A 85 12.01 -10.63 4.37
C ALA A 85 13.26 -10.86 5.22
N LEU A 86 13.76 -9.76 5.80
CA LEU A 86 14.97 -9.75 6.60
C LEU A 86 14.81 -8.84 7.83
N GLY A 87 15.25 -9.34 8.99
CA GLY A 87 15.36 -8.56 10.21
C GLY A 87 16.71 -7.84 10.28
N PHE A 88 16.73 -6.65 10.87
CA PHE A 88 17.92 -5.85 11.09
C PHE A 88 18.00 -5.37 12.54
N ILE A 89 19.20 -5.35 13.11
CA ILE A 89 19.50 -4.72 14.41
C ILE A 89 20.68 -3.77 14.20
N GLY A 90 20.50 -2.49 14.49
CA GLY A 90 21.58 -1.50 14.35
C GLY A 90 22.10 -1.36 12.91
N GLY A 91 21.24 -1.62 11.93
CA GLY A 91 21.60 -1.62 10.50
C GLY A 91 22.31 -2.88 10.02
N GLN A 92 22.55 -3.86 10.89
CA GLN A 92 23.11 -5.16 10.50
C GLN A 92 21.99 -6.19 10.33
N PRO A 93 21.98 -6.97 9.24
CA PRO A 93 20.99 -8.02 9.06
C PRO A 93 21.19 -9.13 10.09
N THR A 94 20.11 -9.71 10.58
CA THR A 94 20.15 -10.79 11.58
C THR A 94 20.40 -12.17 10.97
N THR A 95 20.25 -12.30 9.66
CA THR A 95 20.62 -13.48 8.88
C THR A 95 21.36 -13.08 7.60
N SER A 96 22.08 -14.03 6.99
CA SER A 96 22.85 -13.77 5.76
C SER A 96 22.00 -13.62 4.50
N LYS A 97 20.75 -14.12 4.52
CA LYS A 97 19.80 -14.09 3.42
C LYS A 97 18.41 -13.77 3.96
N ALA A 98 17.59 -13.16 3.11
CA ALA A 98 16.16 -13.04 3.35
C ALA A 98 15.52 -14.42 3.42
N LYS A 99 14.44 -14.53 4.20
CA LYS A 99 13.68 -15.75 4.38
C LYS A 99 12.26 -15.58 3.86
N GLU A 100 11.74 -16.64 3.25
CA GLU A 100 10.33 -16.68 2.84
C GLU A 100 9.44 -16.60 4.09
N MET A 101 8.44 -15.74 4.01
CA MET A 101 7.34 -15.64 4.94
C MET A 101 6.03 -15.75 4.18
N ARG A 102 5.14 -16.60 4.69
CA ARG A 102 3.79 -16.81 4.15
C ARG A 102 2.83 -15.95 4.95
N LEU A 103 2.46 -14.82 4.36
CA LEU A 103 1.56 -13.85 4.96
C LEU A 103 0.13 -14.34 4.89
N LYS A 104 -0.61 -14.09 5.96
CA LYS A 104 -2.05 -14.21 6.01
C LYS A 104 -2.56 -13.20 7.03
N MET A 105 -2.97 -12.04 6.55
CA MET A 105 -3.28 -10.88 7.38
C MET A 105 -4.53 -10.17 6.86
N THR A 106 -5.22 -9.49 7.76
CA THR A 106 -6.31 -8.56 7.44
C THR A 106 -5.90 -7.17 7.88
N MET A 107 -5.96 -6.20 6.97
CA MET A 107 -5.49 -4.84 7.17
C MET A 107 -6.60 -3.85 6.84
N LYS A 108 -6.87 -2.92 7.76
CA LYS A 108 -7.82 -1.84 7.53
C LYS A 108 -7.07 -0.57 7.17
N PHE A 109 -7.37 -0.03 5.99
CA PHE A 109 -6.80 1.22 5.51
C PHE A 109 -7.85 2.32 5.48
N ARG A 110 -7.44 3.55 5.81
CA ARG A 110 -8.24 4.76 5.70
C ARG A 110 -7.68 5.67 4.62
N PRO A 111 -8.51 6.26 3.75
CA PRO A 111 -8.04 7.29 2.83
C PRO A 111 -7.40 8.46 3.58
N ALA A 112 -6.18 8.82 3.21
CA ALA A 112 -5.41 9.89 3.85
C ALA A 112 -4.71 10.74 2.78
N GLY A 113 -5.35 11.84 2.36
CA GLY A 113 -4.86 12.67 1.26
C GLY A 113 -4.83 11.87 -0.06
N GLU A 114 -3.65 11.74 -0.65
CA GLU A 114 -3.44 10.96 -1.87
C GLU A 114 -3.07 9.48 -1.60
N GLY A 115 -2.98 9.07 -0.33
CA GLY A 115 -2.56 7.72 0.04
C GLY A 115 -3.47 7.05 1.06
N TRP A 116 -2.91 6.05 1.75
CA TRP A 116 -3.63 5.20 2.69
C TRP A 116 -2.95 5.18 4.05
N GLU A 117 -3.72 5.43 5.09
CA GLU A 117 -3.29 5.26 6.48
C GLU A 117 -3.70 3.86 6.96
N LEU A 118 -2.75 3.12 7.53
CA LEU A 118 -3.04 1.85 8.19
C LEU A 118 -3.69 2.10 9.55
N VAL A 119 -4.94 1.68 9.71
CA VAL A 119 -5.73 1.88 10.93
C VAL A 119 -5.67 0.66 11.84
N ASP A 120 -5.67 -0.53 11.25
CA ASP A 120 -5.75 -1.79 12.00
C ASP A 120 -5.07 -2.92 11.23
N VAL A 121 -4.51 -3.88 11.96
CA VAL A 121 -3.87 -5.08 11.41
C VAL A 121 -4.18 -6.27 12.32
N THR A 122 -4.69 -7.32 11.70
CA THR A 122 -4.84 -8.64 12.32
C THR A 122 -3.95 -9.63 11.57
N ASP A 123 -3.12 -10.37 12.31
CA ASP A 123 -2.38 -11.51 11.77
C ASP A 123 -3.24 -12.77 11.92
N ASP A 124 -3.65 -13.35 10.78
CA ASP A 124 -4.57 -14.48 10.68
C ASP A 124 -3.86 -15.84 10.55
N GLY A 125 -2.55 -15.86 10.81
CA GLY A 125 -1.71 -17.06 10.81
C GLY A 125 -0.52 -16.98 9.87
N THR A 126 0.20 -15.85 9.88
CA THR A 126 1.47 -15.70 9.17
C THR A 126 2.50 -16.71 9.70
N SER A 127 3.27 -17.30 8.79
CA SER A 127 4.32 -18.26 9.14
C SER A 127 5.64 -17.92 8.43
N ALA A 128 6.76 -18.19 9.09
CA ALA A 128 8.10 -18.02 8.54
C ALA A 128 8.75 -19.39 8.26
N GLY A 129 9.50 -19.47 7.15
CA GLY A 129 10.25 -20.66 6.74
C GLY A 129 11.62 -20.85 7.39
#